data_AF-A0A7S1TXH3-F1
#
_entry.id   AF-A0A7S1TXH3-F1
#
_cell.length_a   1.000
_cell.length_b   1.000
_cell.length_c   1.000
_cell.angle_alpha   90.00
_cell.angle_beta   90.00
_cell.angle_gamma   90.00
#
_symmetry.space_group_name_H-M   'P 1'
#
loop_
_entity.id
_entity.type
_entity.pdbx_description
1 polymer ?
#
loop_
_entity_poly.entity_id
_entity_poly.type
_entity_poly.pdbx_seq_one_letter_code
_entity_poly.pdbx_strand_id
1 'polypeptide(L)'
;PNPSPGAAPESQPEPESVFFVALSMSETEMWLVMLQEARNFKPVYDLTLTVSLALGLFLCLEVLGFGLSPAVQMAVTLIADPKAFPYPIWEAWAASVAGAVLGAAISAMALLDFKDTRRGFLRGLSSVAPVAVEFLGTAIVVFVRFTSSGYLALGATILALQLSCFRKSGAHFNPVLTIAHVTYKRNNWKVGGFYVALQLLGAVVGAGAARLVLDSESGTDAFVLAPATTTRGIIAASVAEVVAAGILGGLFVNNMMMDSAARGPLYSLAITLASILGFMPLGPEVPVWFANPALALGS
;
A
#
# COMPACT_ATOMS: atom_id res chain seq x y z
N PRO A 1 21.55 -61.30 -20.89
CA PRO A 1 21.79 -60.64 -19.58
C PRO A 1 20.93 -59.38 -19.47
N ASN A 2 19.85 -59.45 -18.67
CA ASN A 2 18.99 -58.31 -18.36
C ASN A 2 19.75 -57.27 -17.54
N PRO A 3 19.63 -55.96 -17.81
CA PRO A 3 20.07 -54.94 -16.87
C PRO A 3 19.09 -54.85 -15.68
N SER A 4 19.65 -54.69 -14.50
CA SER A 4 19.00 -54.51 -13.20
C SER A 4 18.17 -53.21 -13.10
N PRO A 5 17.10 -53.18 -12.29
CA PRO A 5 16.28 -51.98 -12.10
C PRO A 5 17.00 -50.98 -11.18
N GLY A 6 17.50 -49.89 -11.76
CA GLY A 6 18.14 -48.79 -11.04
C GLY A 6 17.13 -47.67 -10.73
N ALA A 7 16.92 -47.45 -9.43
CA ALA A 7 16.51 -46.23 -8.72
C ALA A 7 15.56 -45.20 -9.39
N ALA A 8 14.44 -44.96 -8.72
CA ALA A 8 13.56 -43.80 -8.91
C ALA A 8 14.29 -42.46 -8.64
N PRO A 9 13.83 -41.34 -9.20
CA PRO A 9 14.60 -40.09 -9.27
C PRO A 9 14.68 -39.41 -7.90
N GLU A 10 15.88 -38.95 -7.55
CA GLU A 10 16.12 -38.08 -6.42
C GLU A 10 15.57 -36.69 -6.78
N SER A 11 14.43 -36.32 -6.19
CA SER A 11 13.84 -34.99 -6.34
C SER A 11 14.76 -33.97 -5.68
N GLN A 12 15.48 -33.20 -6.48
CA GLN A 12 16.15 -32.00 -5.97
C GLN A 12 15.07 -31.00 -5.51
N PRO A 13 15.20 -30.40 -4.31
CA PRO A 13 14.39 -29.23 -3.98
C PRO A 13 14.90 -28.08 -4.86
N GLU A 14 14.01 -27.42 -5.61
CA GLU A 14 14.30 -26.09 -6.15
C GLU A 14 13.85 -25.04 -5.13
N PRO A 15 14.76 -24.24 -4.55
CA PRO A 15 14.40 -23.01 -3.84
C PRO A 15 14.84 -21.74 -4.59
N GLU A 16 15.40 -21.85 -5.80
CA GLU A 16 16.05 -20.70 -6.47
C GLU A 16 15.22 -20.05 -7.59
N SER A 17 14.22 -20.75 -8.14
CA SER A 17 13.43 -20.24 -9.27
C SER A 17 12.40 -19.17 -8.89
N VAL A 18 11.88 -19.17 -7.65
CA VAL A 18 10.89 -18.16 -7.21
C VAL A 18 11.53 -16.79 -7.00
N PHE A 19 12.80 -16.73 -6.56
CA PHE A 19 13.49 -15.47 -6.28
C PHE A 19 13.93 -14.76 -7.56
N PHE A 20 14.28 -15.51 -8.61
CA PHE A 20 14.66 -14.94 -9.91
C PHE A 20 13.46 -14.49 -10.75
N VAL A 21 12.31 -15.17 -10.64
CA VAL A 21 11.08 -14.78 -11.36
C VAL A 21 10.59 -13.40 -10.90
N ALA A 22 10.72 -13.06 -9.61
CA ALA A 22 10.32 -11.75 -9.10
C ALA A 22 11.10 -10.57 -9.72
N LEU A 23 12.28 -10.79 -10.31
CA LEU A 23 13.12 -9.75 -10.90
C LEU A 23 12.80 -9.46 -12.39
N SER A 24 11.96 -10.26 -13.04
CA SER A 24 11.64 -10.09 -14.47
C SER A 24 10.14 -10.06 -14.80
N MET A 25 9.27 -10.09 -13.80
CA MET A 25 7.83 -10.11 -14.03
C MET A 25 7.31 -8.78 -14.54
N SER A 26 6.55 -8.83 -15.63
CA SER A 26 5.70 -7.70 -16.02
C SER A 26 4.65 -7.44 -14.93
N GLU A 27 4.16 -6.21 -14.82
CA GLU A 27 3.12 -5.80 -13.86
C GLU A 27 1.96 -6.81 -13.78
N THR A 28 1.53 -7.32 -14.93
CA THR A 28 0.44 -8.28 -15.08
C THR A 28 0.73 -9.66 -14.47
N GLU A 29 1.96 -10.16 -14.58
CA GLU A 29 2.31 -11.49 -14.09
C GLU A 29 2.38 -11.52 -12.57
N MET A 30 2.84 -10.43 -11.95
CA MET A 30 2.89 -10.31 -10.50
C MET A 30 1.49 -10.37 -9.88
N TRP A 31 0.50 -9.76 -10.55
CA TRP A 31 -0.91 -9.86 -10.17
C TRP A 31 -1.48 -11.26 -10.35
N LEU A 32 -1.10 -11.98 -11.39
CA LEU A 32 -1.54 -13.36 -11.58
C LEU A 32 -1.03 -14.26 -10.46
N VAL A 33 0.21 -14.06 -10.02
CA VAL A 33 0.76 -14.75 -8.84
C VAL A 33 0.02 -14.34 -7.57
N MET A 34 -0.25 -13.05 -7.35
CA MET A 34 -1.06 -12.60 -6.21
C MET A 34 -2.48 -13.20 -6.21
N LEU A 35 -3.12 -13.28 -7.37
CA LEU A 35 -4.47 -13.86 -7.55
C LEU A 35 -4.47 -15.37 -7.39
N GLN A 36 -3.40 -16.06 -7.81
CA GLN A 36 -3.22 -17.50 -7.60
C GLN A 36 -2.98 -17.81 -6.13
N GLU A 37 -2.13 -17.06 -5.45
CA GLU A 37 -1.88 -17.23 -4.01
C GLU A 37 -3.12 -16.89 -3.17
N ALA A 38 -3.92 -15.90 -3.59
CA ALA A 38 -5.19 -15.58 -2.94
C ALA A 38 -6.22 -16.73 -2.98
N ARG A 39 -6.07 -17.73 -3.84
CA ARG A 39 -7.01 -18.87 -3.96
C ARG A 39 -6.73 -20.02 -2.98
N ASN A 40 -5.54 -20.12 -2.38
CA ASN A 40 -5.08 -21.35 -1.70
C ASN A 40 -4.99 -21.27 -0.15
N PHE A 41 -5.70 -20.34 0.50
CA PHE A 41 -5.31 -19.83 1.82
C PHE A 41 -5.39 -20.72 3.08
N LYS A 42 -4.34 -20.56 3.90
CA LYS A 42 -4.38 -20.18 5.34
C LYS A 42 -3.13 -19.37 5.72
N PRO A 43 -3.16 -18.38 6.65
CA PRO A 43 -3.99 -17.18 6.71
C PRO A 43 -3.26 -15.93 6.13
N VAL A 44 -4.03 -14.88 5.81
CA VAL A 44 -3.72 -13.43 5.57
C VAL A 44 -2.27 -12.91 5.60
N TYR A 45 -1.43 -13.41 6.50
CA TYR A 45 -0.02 -13.05 6.67
C TYR A 45 0.79 -13.26 5.39
N ASP A 46 0.66 -14.42 4.72
CA ASP A 46 1.47 -14.73 3.54
C ASP A 46 1.17 -13.80 2.36
N LEU A 47 -0.11 -13.46 2.13
CA LEU A 47 -0.47 -12.45 1.12
C LEU A 47 -0.01 -11.05 1.51
N THR A 48 -0.10 -10.68 2.79
CA THR A 48 0.37 -9.37 3.26
C THR A 48 1.87 -9.23 3.03
N LEU A 49 2.63 -10.28 3.34
CA LEU A 49 4.07 -10.35 3.13
C LEU A 49 4.42 -10.28 1.64
N THR A 50 3.77 -11.10 0.81
CA THR A 50 3.98 -11.12 -0.64
C THR A 50 3.65 -9.77 -1.29
N VAL A 51 2.53 -9.13 -0.90
CA VAL A 51 2.15 -7.80 -1.38
C VAL A 51 3.14 -6.74 -0.92
N SER A 52 3.60 -6.79 0.33
CA SER A 52 4.56 -5.82 0.86
C SER A 52 5.94 -5.94 0.21
N LEU A 53 6.39 -7.16 -0.07
CA LEU A 53 7.65 -7.41 -0.77
C LEU A 53 7.59 -6.97 -2.23
N ALA A 54 6.52 -7.31 -2.94
CA ALA A 54 6.28 -6.86 -4.31
C ALA A 54 6.27 -5.32 -4.38
N LEU A 55 5.56 -4.67 -3.45
CA LEU A 55 5.47 -3.22 -3.37
C LEU A 55 6.85 -2.57 -3.18
N GLY A 56 7.61 -3.02 -2.19
CA GLY A 56 8.90 -2.38 -1.93
C GLY A 56 9.91 -2.66 -3.04
N LEU A 57 9.78 -3.75 -3.80
CA LEU A 57 10.56 -3.96 -5.01
C LEU A 57 10.24 -2.91 -6.07
N PHE A 58 8.94 -2.64 -6.32
CA PHE A 58 8.51 -1.59 -7.26
C PHE A 58 9.01 -0.21 -6.85
N LEU A 59 8.79 0.17 -5.59
CA LEU A 59 9.19 1.49 -5.09
C LEU A 59 10.70 1.70 -5.11
N CYS A 60 11.49 0.69 -4.71
CA CYS A 60 12.94 0.81 -4.73
C CYS A 60 13.50 0.81 -6.15
N LEU A 61 12.91 0.07 -7.09
CA LEU A 61 13.34 0.09 -8.49
C LEU A 61 13.00 1.42 -9.17
N GLU A 62 11.80 1.98 -8.98
CA GLU A 62 11.39 3.25 -9.60
C GLU A 62 12.14 4.45 -9.01
N VAL A 63 12.31 4.50 -7.68
CA VAL A 63 12.89 5.66 -7.00
C VAL A 63 14.42 5.57 -6.88
N LEU A 64 14.96 4.38 -6.59
CA LEU A 64 16.37 4.19 -6.26
C LEU A 64 17.17 3.47 -7.37
N GLY A 65 16.49 2.80 -8.32
CA GLY A 65 17.14 2.02 -9.37
C GLY A 65 17.74 0.69 -8.91
N PHE A 66 17.45 0.23 -7.68
CA PHE A 66 17.95 -1.04 -7.15
C PHE A 66 17.03 -1.65 -6.07
N GLY A 67 17.30 -2.90 -5.67
CA GLY A 67 16.41 -3.68 -4.79
C GLY A 67 16.47 -3.35 -3.29
N LEU A 68 15.43 -3.74 -2.55
CA LEU A 68 15.23 -3.54 -1.10
C LEU A 68 16.29 -4.17 -0.18
N SER A 69 17.01 -5.19 -0.65
CA SER A 69 17.83 -6.04 0.20
C SER A 69 19.26 -5.51 0.30
N PRO A 70 19.76 -5.18 1.51
CA PRO A 70 21.16 -4.80 1.72
C PRO A 70 22.14 -5.84 1.19
N ALA A 71 21.77 -7.13 1.21
CA ALA A 71 22.59 -8.21 0.67
C ALA A 71 22.64 -8.21 -0.88
N VAL A 72 21.52 -7.91 -1.54
CA VAL A 72 21.46 -7.75 -3.01
C VAL A 72 22.22 -6.51 -3.43
N GLN A 73 22.05 -5.40 -2.71
CA GLN A 73 22.81 -4.17 -2.93
C GLN A 73 24.31 -4.45 -2.79
N MET A 74 24.73 -5.11 -1.70
CA MET A 74 26.13 -5.48 -1.46
C MET A 74 26.70 -6.39 -2.55
N ALA A 75 25.94 -7.38 -3.02
CA ALA A 75 26.37 -8.24 -4.11
C ALA A 75 26.61 -7.44 -5.40
N VAL A 76 25.72 -6.50 -5.74
CA VAL A 76 25.91 -5.60 -6.89
C VAL A 76 27.12 -4.70 -6.68
N THR A 77 27.32 -4.11 -5.50
CA THR A 77 28.49 -3.24 -5.25
C THR A 77 29.82 -3.97 -5.26
N LEU A 78 29.85 -5.25 -4.85
CA LEU A 78 31.06 -6.07 -4.82
C LEU A 78 31.40 -6.69 -6.18
N ILE A 79 30.40 -6.97 -7.02
CA ILE A 79 30.56 -7.69 -8.29
C ILE A 79 30.55 -6.73 -9.50
N ALA A 80 29.77 -5.64 -9.44
CA ALA A 80 29.72 -4.61 -10.48
C ALA A 80 30.75 -3.49 -10.21
N ASP A 81 30.86 -2.53 -11.15
CA ASP A 81 31.72 -1.35 -10.98
C ASP A 81 31.28 -0.57 -9.72
N PRO A 82 32.16 -0.32 -8.73
CA PRO A 82 31.85 0.48 -7.54
C PRO A 82 31.31 1.89 -7.87
N LYS A 83 31.59 2.41 -9.07
CA LYS A 83 31.06 3.68 -9.59
C LYS A 83 29.60 3.59 -10.08
N ALA A 84 29.05 2.38 -10.20
CA ALA A 84 27.66 2.16 -10.59
C ALA A 84 26.67 2.50 -9.46
N PHE A 85 27.13 2.65 -8.22
CA PHE A 85 26.30 3.14 -7.12
C PHE A 85 26.43 4.66 -6.99
N PRO A 86 25.34 5.43 -7.20
CA PRO A 86 25.40 6.90 -7.20
C PRO A 86 25.55 7.52 -5.80
N TYR A 87 25.53 6.72 -4.72
CA TYR A 87 25.65 7.19 -3.34
C TYR A 87 26.29 6.13 -2.42
N PRO A 88 26.76 6.55 -1.22
CA PRO A 88 27.42 5.64 -0.29
C PRO A 88 26.51 4.49 0.15
N ILE A 89 27.00 3.24 0.05
CA ILE A 89 26.22 2.04 0.37
C ILE A 89 25.66 2.03 1.82
N TRP A 90 26.34 2.68 2.75
CA TRP A 90 25.90 2.77 4.14
C TRP A 90 24.61 3.59 4.29
N GLU A 91 24.34 4.55 3.41
CA GLU A 91 23.10 5.34 3.40
C GLU A 91 21.91 4.45 3.02
N ALA A 92 22.09 3.60 2.01
CA ALA A 92 21.08 2.63 1.60
C ALA A 92 20.75 1.65 2.74
N TRP A 93 21.78 1.19 3.45
CA TRP A 93 21.59 0.31 4.61
C TRP A 93 20.90 1.00 5.78
N ALA A 94 21.33 2.23 6.11
CA ALA A 94 20.70 3.03 7.15
C ALA A 94 19.22 3.27 6.85
N ALA A 95 18.88 3.55 5.58
CA ALA A 95 17.52 3.70 5.11
C ALA A 95 16.71 2.40 5.25
N SER A 96 17.25 1.24 4.85
CA SER A 96 16.58 -0.07 5.03
C SER A 96 16.32 -0.39 6.51
N VAL A 97 17.28 -0.12 7.39
CA VAL A 97 17.12 -0.32 8.84
C VAL A 97 16.07 0.64 9.40
N ALA A 98 16.09 1.92 9.03
CA ALA A 98 15.09 2.90 9.44
C ALA A 98 13.68 2.49 8.98
N GLY A 99 13.55 2.02 7.73
CA GLY A 99 12.30 1.48 7.19
C GLY A 99 11.79 0.26 7.96
N ALA A 100 12.68 -0.68 8.31
CA ALA A 100 12.32 -1.84 9.12
C ALA A 100 11.84 -1.46 10.53
N VAL A 101 12.49 -0.48 11.16
CA VAL A 101 12.08 0.05 12.47
C VAL A 101 10.72 0.73 12.39
N LEU A 102 10.48 1.54 11.36
CA LEU A 102 9.18 2.18 11.12
C LEU A 102 8.08 1.13 10.90
N GLY A 103 8.34 0.11 10.08
CA GLY A 103 7.43 -1.00 9.85
C GLY A 103 7.09 -1.73 11.15
N ALA A 104 8.10 -2.06 11.96
CA ALA A 104 7.91 -2.69 13.26
C ALA A 104 7.08 -1.83 14.22
N ALA A 105 7.26 -0.51 14.21
CA ALA A 105 6.46 0.42 15.01
C ALA A 105 4.98 0.42 14.57
N ILE A 106 4.72 0.44 13.26
CA ILE A 106 3.36 0.36 12.70
C ILE A 106 2.70 -0.98 13.06
N SER A 107 3.41 -2.10 12.88
CA SER A 107 2.92 -3.42 13.26
C SER A 107 2.64 -3.51 14.76
N ALA A 108 3.51 -2.96 15.60
CA ALA A 108 3.28 -2.92 17.04
C ALA A 108 1.99 -2.15 17.35
N MET A 109 1.76 -0.98 16.75
CA MET A 109 0.52 -0.20 16.93
C MET A 109 -0.71 -0.94 16.43
N ALA A 110 -0.61 -1.64 15.29
CA ALA A 110 -1.69 -2.44 14.72
C ALA A 110 -2.10 -3.61 15.60
N LEU A 111 -1.16 -4.18 16.36
CA LEU A 111 -1.37 -5.33 17.25
C LEU A 111 -1.80 -4.95 18.67
N LEU A 112 -1.75 -3.67 19.07
CA LEU A 112 -2.18 -3.24 20.40
C LEU A 112 -3.69 -3.41 20.58
N ASP A 113 -4.12 -4.41 21.36
CA ASP A 113 -5.53 -4.59 21.72
C ASP A 113 -5.90 -3.83 23.01
N PHE A 114 -7.08 -3.20 22.98
CA PHE A 114 -7.65 -2.51 24.12
C PHE A 114 -8.07 -3.46 25.25
N LYS A 115 -8.47 -4.70 24.91
CA LYS A 115 -9.08 -5.63 25.89
C LYS A 115 -8.08 -6.28 26.85
N ASP A 116 -6.82 -6.46 26.45
CA ASP A 116 -5.81 -7.20 27.25
C ASP A 116 -4.80 -6.33 28.02
N THR A 117 -4.87 -5.00 27.85
CA THR A 117 -3.81 -4.13 28.37
C THR A 117 -4.00 -3.80 29.87
N ARG A 118 -3.26 -4.49 30.75
CA ARG A 118 -3.26 -4.27 32.22
C ARG A 118 -2.36 -3.13 32.73
N ARG A 119 -1.54 -2.49 31.89
CA ARG A 119 -0.61 -1.40 32.28
C ARG A 119 -1.06 -0.04 31.76
N GLY A 120 -1.10 0.98 32.63
CA GLY A 120 -1.65 2.32 32.33
C GLY A 120 -1.03 3.03 31.12
N PHE A 121 0.30 2.92 30.92
CA PHE A 121 1.00 3.49 29.76
C PHE A 121 0.53 2.88 28.43
N LEU A 122 0.43 1.55 28.37
CA LEU A 122 0.01 0.84 27.17
C LEU A 122 -1.48 1.07 26.86
N ARG A 123 -2.32 1.36 27.87
CA ARG A 123 -3.73 1.79 27.65
C ARG A 123 -3.82 3.17 27.02
N GLY A 124 -2.94 4.09 27.40
CA GLY A 124 -2.81 5.38 26.73
C GLY A 124 -2.46 5.17 25.25
N LEU A 125 -1.42 4.37 24.99
CA LEU A 125 -0.96 4.07 23.63
C LEU A 125 -2.02 3.34 22.79
N SER A 126 -2.75 2.38 23.37
CA SER A 126 -3.81 1.66 22.66
C SER A 126 -4.95 2.59 22.21
N SER A 127 -5.16 3.70 22.92
CA SER A 127 -6.21 4.69 22.66
C SER A 127 -5.89 5.66 21.53
N VAL A 128 -4.61 6.01 21.35
CA VAL A 128 -4.15 6.82 20.21
C VAL A 128 -3.76 5.97 19.00
N ALA A 129 -3.46 4.69 19.17
CA ALA A 129 -3.01 3.84 18.07
C ALA A 129 -3.95 3.81 16.83
N PRO A 130 -5.30 3.79 16.95
CA PRO A 130 -6.16 3.84 15.77
C PRO A 130 -6.01 5.11 14.94
N VAL A 131 -5.95 6.28 15.58
CA VAL A 131 -5.77 7.57 14.88
C VAL A 131 -4.33 7.72 14.34
N ALA A 132 -3.34 7.17 15.03
CA ALA A 132 -1.95 7.15 14.56
C ALA A 132 -1.79 6.26 13.31
N VAL A 133 -2.48 5.12 13.27
CA VAL A 133 -2.53 4.24 12.10
C VAL A 133 -3.14 4.97 10.90
N GLU A 134 -4.25 5.70 11.08
CA GLU A 134 -4.85 6.49 10.00
C GLU A 134 -3.92 7.58 9.47
N PHE A 135 -3.23 8.30 10.37
CA PHE A 135 -2.23 9.28 9.99
C PHE A 135 -1.07 8.67 9.19
N LEU A 136 -0.42 7.64 9.72
CA LEU A 136 0.75 7.01 9.09
C LEU A 136 0.37 6.29 7.79
N GLY A 137 -0.75 5.57 7.80
CA GLY A 137 -1.24 4.87 6.63
C GLY A 137 -1.57 5.84 5.50
N THR A 138 -2.24 6.97 5.77
CA THR A 138 -2.47 8.00 4.74
C THR A 138 -1.17 8.65 4.29
N ALA A 139 -0.22 8.93 5.19
CA ALA A 139 1.08 9.47 4.80
C ALA A 139 1.83 8.55 3.83
N ILE A 140 1.82 7.24 4.08
CA ILE A 140 2.43 6.23 3.21
C ILE A 140 1.69 6.16 1.86
N VAL A 141 0.36 6.10 1.87
CA VAL A 141 -0.47 6.07 0.64
C VAL A 141 -0.21 7.28 -0.25
N VAL A 142 -0.12 8.47 0.35
CA VAL A 142 0.13 9.72 -0.38
C VAL A 142 1.57 9.81 -0.86
N PHE A 143 2.54 9.42 -0.03
CA PHE A 143 3.95 9.32 -0.45
C PHE A 143 4.09 8.42 -1.69
N VAL A 144 3.58 7.19 -1.61
CA VAL A 144 3.63 6.23 -2.72
C VAL A 144 2.95 6.77 -3.97
N ARG A 145 1.78 7.43 -3.85
CA ARG A 145 1.12 8.01 -5.01
C ARG A 145 2.03 8.97 -5.77
N PHE A 146 2.79 9.81 -5.08
CA PHE A 146 3.62 10.81 -5.74
C PHE A 146 4.96 10.27 -6.21
N THR A 147 5.52 9.28 -5.52
CA THR A 147 6.83 8.70 -5.88
C THR A 147 6.77 7.53 -6.83
N SER A 148 5.58 7.00 -7.14
CA SER A 148 5.42 5.88 -8.09
C SER A 148 4.63 6.29 -9.32
N SER A 149 5.00 5.70 -10.46
CA SER A 149 4.41 6.03 -11.77
C SER A 149 3.11 5.25 -12.05
N GLY A 150 2.87 4.15 -11.34
CA GLY A 150 1.76 3.24 -11.58
C GLY A 150 0.72 3.16 -10.45
N TYR A 151 -0.55 3.03 -10.82
CA TYR A 151 -1.66 2.82 -9.89
C TYR A 151 -1.59 1.51 -9.11
N LEU A 152 -0.76 0.57 -9.58
CA LEU A 152 -0.56 -0.74 -8.96
C LEU A 152 0.22 -0.66 -7.67
N ALA A 153 1.28 0.17 -7.60
CA ALA A 153 2.02 0.40 -6.36
C ALA A 153 1.10 1.02 -5.29
N LEU A 154 0.29 2.00 -5.68
CA LEU A 154 -0.71 2.58 -4.79
C LEU A 154 -1.73 1.53 -4.31
N GLY A 155 -2.25 0.71 -5.23
CA GLY A 155 -3.17 -0.37 -4.89
C GLY A 155 -2.57 -1.40 -3.93
N ALA A 156 -1.37 -1.91 -4.23
CA ALA A 156 -0.66 -2.84 -3.37
C ALA A 156 -0.37 -2.26 -1.98
N THR A 157 -0.08 -0.95 -1.90
CA THR A 157 0.12 -0.25 -0.62
C THR A 157 -1.17 -0.24 0.21
N ILE A 158 -2.29 0.14 -0.41
CA ILE A 158 -3.61 0.14 0.24
C ILE A 158 -3.96 -1.28 0.71
N LEU A 159 -3.73 -2.30 -0.12
CA LEU A 159 -3.99 -3.69 0.24
C LEU A 159 -3.15 -4.13 1.45
N ALA A 160 -1.84 -3.91 1.41
CA ALA A 160 -0.93 -4.30 2.51
C ALA A 160 -1.32 -3.61 3.82
N LEU A 161 -1.62 -2.31 3.77
CA LEU A 161 -2.05 -1.56 4.95
C LEU A 161 -3.43 -2.02 5.45
N GLN A 162 -4.38 -2.32 4.57
CA GLN A 162 -5.68 -2.88 4.96
C GLN A 162 -5.53 -4.23 5.64
N LEU A 163 -4.82 -5.18 5.02
CA LEU A 163 -4.61 -6.50 5.62
C LEU A 163 -3.91 -6.41 6.99
N SER A 164 -2.99 -5.46 7.15
CA SER A 164 -2.21 -5.26 8.39
C SER A 164 -2.97 -4.52 9.49
N CYS A 165 -3.71 -3.47 9.13
CA CYS A 165 -4.21 -2.46 10.07
C CYS A 165 -5.73 -2.47 10.24
N PHE A 166 -6.48 -3.25 9.44
CA PHE A 166 -7.95 -3.24 9.45
C PHE A 166 -8.53 -3.49 10.84
N ARG A 167 -7.99 -4.46 11.58
CA ARG A 167 -8.47 -4.77 12.94
C ARG A 167 -8.26 -3.63 13.94
N LYS A 168 -7.32 -2.72 13.66
CA LYS A 168 -6.94 -1.66 14.60
C LYS A 168 -7.73 -0.39 14.39
N SER A 169 -7.73 0.15 13.18
CA SER A 169 -8.40 1.42 12.87
C SER A 169 -9.61 1.26 11.97
N GLY A 170 -9.79 0.12 11.32
CA GLY A 170 -10.64 -0.04 10.14
C GLY A 170 -9.89 0.21 8.83
N ALA A 171 -8.66 0.71 8.90
CA ALA A 171 -7.76 0.98 7.77
C ALA A 171 -8.44 1.81 6.67
N HIS A 172 -8.98 2.97 7.03
CA HIS A 172 -9.73 3.80 6.09
C HIS A 172 -8.77 4.51 5.13
N PHE A 173 -7.78 5.20 5.67
CA PHE A 173 -6.77 6.02 4.97
C PHE A 173 -7.35 7.01 3.95
N ASN A 174 -8.65 7.29 4.07
CA ASN A 174 -9.46 8.00 3.09
C ASN A 174 -10.66 8.64 3.82
N PRO A 175 -10.82 9.97 3.76
CA PRO A 175 -11.96 10.67 4.35
C PRO A 175 -13.33 10.18 3.87
N VAL A 176 -13.47 9.79 2.60
CA VAL A 176 -14.73 9.23 2.05
C VAL A 176 -15.10 7.93 2.75
N LEU A 177 -14.13 7.05 2.98
CA LEU A 177 -14.36 5.78 3.69
C LEU A 177 -14.72 6.01 5.16
N THR A 178 -14.05 6.97 5.81
CA THR A 178 -14.41 7.39 7.16
C THR A 178 -15.82 7.95 7.23
N ILE A 179 -16.22 8.80 6.30
CA ILE A 179 -17.57 9.37 6.24
C ILE A 179 -18.60 8.27 5.98
N ALA A 180 -18.34 7.36 5.04
CA ALA A 180 -19.21 6.22 4.75
C ALA A 180 -19.42 5.35 6.00
N HIS A 181 -18.34 5.06 6.75
CA HIS A 181 -18.38 4.32 8.00
C HIS A 181 -19.31 4.97 9.03
N VAL A 182 -19.05 6.23 9.39
CA VAL A 182 -19.79 6.91 10.47
C VAL A 182 -21.23 7.21 10.07
N THR A 183 -21.49 7.43 8.78
CA THR A 183 -22.83 7.59 8.23
C THR A 183 -23.62 6.30 8.35
N TYR A 184 -23.03 5.16 7.96
CA TYR A 184 -23.70 3.87 8.03
C TYR A 184 -23.98 3.43 9.48
N LYS A 185 -22.98 3.50 10.36
CA LYS A 185 -23.13 3.07 11.77
C LYS A 185 -23.95 4.06 12.62
N ARG A 186 -24.31 5.24 12.08
CA ARG A 186 -25.05 6.33 12.74
C ARG A 186 -24.48 6.71 14.12
N ASN A 187 -23.17 6.61 14.29
CA ASN A 187 -22.51 6.88 15.57
C ASN A 187 -21.08 7.40 15.35
N ASN A 188 -20.52 8.02 16.39
CA ASN A 188 -19.09 8.27 16.55
C ASN A 188 -18.48 9.30 15.58
N TRP A 189 -19.27 10.28 15.13
CA TRP A 189 -18.81 11.41 14.31
C TRP A 189 -17.63 12.19 14.90
N LYS A 190 -17.48 12.21 16.23
CA LYS A 190 -16.30 12.81 16.87
C LYS A 190 -15.02 12.07 16.48
N VAL A 191 -14.99 10.74 16.63
CA VAL A 191 -13.82 9.93 16.24
C VAL A 191 -13.63 9.94 14.73
N GLY A 192 -14.73 9.88 13.95
CA GLY A 192 -14.66 10.06 12.50
C GLY A 192 -14.03 11.40 12.08
N GLY A 193 -14.38 12.49 12.76
CA GLY A 193 -13.76 13.79 12.53
C GLY A 193 -12.26 13.81 12.84
N PHE A 194 -11.83 13.15 13.93
CA PHE A 194 -10.40 12.98 14.21
C PHE A 194 -9.70 12.15 13.13
N TYR A 195 -10.30 11.06 12.66
CA TYR A 195 -9.76 10.27 11.56
C TYR A 195 -9.54 11.12 10.32
N VAL A 196 -10.55 11.88 9.90
CA VAL A 196 -10.42 12.78 8.74
C VAL A 196 -9.30 13.79 8.96
N ALA A 197 -9.25 14.47 10.11
CA ALA A 197 -8.20 15.44 10.38
C ALA A 197 -6.78 14.83 10.32
N LEU A 198 -6.60 13.64 10.89
CA LEU A 198 -5.32 12.94 10.89
C LEU A 198 -4.96 12.37 9.51
N GLN A 199 -5.95 11.95 8.71
CA GLN A 199 -5.74 11.56 7.32
C GLN A 199 -5.27 12.75 6.48
N LEU A 200 -5.89 13.93 6.63
CA LEU A 200 -5.47 15.15 5.93
C LEU A 200 -4.05 15.59 6.36
N LEU A 201 -3.74 15.53 7.66
CA LEU A 201 -2.39 15.82 8.14
C LEU A 201 -1.37 14.80 7.62
N GLY A 202 -1.75 13.52 7.59
CA GLY A 202 -0.94 12.45 7.01
C GLY A 202 -0.64 12.71 5.54
N ALA A 203 -1.63 13.16 4.77
CA ALA A 203 -1.44 13.52 3.38
C ALA A 203 -0.43 14.65 3.18
N VAL A 204 -0.51 15.72 3.99
CA VAL A 204 0.46 16.82 3.94
C VAL A 204 1.87 16.32 4.23
N VAL A 205 2.04 15.45 5.23
CA VAL A 205 3.35 14.87 5.58
C VAL A 205 3.85 13.95 4.47
N GLY A 206 3.00 13.09 3.92
CA GLY A 206 3.35 12.17 2.82
C GLY A 206 3.76 12.92 1.56
N ALA A 207 3.02 13.95 1.17
CA ALA A 207 3.35 14.81 0.04
C ALA A 207 4.66 15.59 0.28
N GLY A 208 4.85 16.13 1.49
CA GLY A 208 6.10 16.78 1.88
C GLY A 208 7.30 15.85 1.79
N ALA A 209 7.18 14.61 2.27
CA ALA A 209 8.22 13.59 2.14
C ALA A 209 8.50 13.24 0.67
N ALA A 210 7.46 13.11 -0.16
CA ALA A 210 7.63 12.85 -1.59
C ALA A 210 8.39 13.99 -2.29
N ARG A 211 8.10 15.26 -1.95
CA ARG A 211 8.84 16.43 -2.48
C ARG A 211 10.32 16.46 -2.10
N LEU A 212 10.71 15.83 -0.99
CA LEU A 212 12.12 15.72 -0.61
C LEU A 212 12.87 14.66 -1.43
N VAL A 213 12.14 13.68 -1.97
CA VAL A 213 12.69 12.57 -2.73
C VAL A 213 12.68 12.85 -4.24
N LEU A 214 11.67 13.57 -4.72
CA LEU A 214 11.53 13.93 -6.14
C LEU A 214 12.33 15.20 -6.45
N ASP A 215 13.23 15.10 -7.43
CA ASP A 215 14.15 16.19 -7.79
C ASP A 215 13.40 17.41 -8.38
N SER A 216 13.84 18.62 -8.05
CA SER A 216 13.04 19.85 -8.23
C SER A 216 12.80 20.30 -9.67
N GLU A 217 13.52 19.76 -10.66
CA GLU A 217 13.36 20.13 -12.09
C GLU A 217 12.44 19.18 -12.89
N SER A 218 12.14 17.99 -12.37
CA SER A 218 11.25 16.98 -13.00
C SER A 218 10.09 16.53 -12.11
N GLY A 219 10.13 16.83 -10.81
CA GLY A 219 9.16 16.38 -9.81
C GLY A 219 7.90 17.24 -9.66
N THR A 220 7.85 18.46 -10.22
CA THR A 220 6.67 19.34 -10.09
C THR A 220 5.43 18.77 -10.77
N ASP A 221 5.58 18.05 -11.88
CA ASP A 221 4.45 17.49 -12.63
C ASP A 221 3.78 16.33 -11.91
N ALA A 222 4.50 15.61 -11.03
CA ALA A 222 3.94 14.51 -10.25
C ALA A 222 2.84 14.97 -9.29
N PHE A 223 2.91 16.21 -8.82
CA PHE A 223 1.93 16.82 -7.91
C PHE A 223 0.82 17.58 -8.66
N VAL A 224 0.93 17.79 -9.96
CA VAL A 224 -0.11 18.50 -10.71
C VAL A 224 -1.21 17.50 -11.09
N LEU A 225 -2.38 17.63 -10.47
CA LEU A 225 -3.59 17.04 -11.02
C LEU A 225 -3.94 17.81 -12.29
N ALA A 226 -3.89 17.14 -13.44
CA ALA A 226 -4.32 17.73 -14.70
C ALA A 226 -5.75 18.27 -14.52
N PRO A 227 -5.99 19.58 -14.52
CA PRO A 227 -7.32 20.09 -14.23
C PRO A 227 -8.24 19.83 -15.41
N ALA A 228 -9.51 19.52 -15.15
CA ALA A 228 -10.52 19.57 -16.19
C ALA A 228 -10.71 21.04 -16.61
N THR A 229 -10.38 21.37 -17.86
CA THR A 229 -10.38 22.76 -18.35
C THR A 229 -11.68 23.16 -19.04
N THR A 230 -12.57 22.20 -19.32
CA THR A 230 -13.88 22.43 -19.95
C THR A 230 -15.02 22.25 -18.94
N THR A 231 -16.12 22.97 -19.11
CA THR A 231 -17.33 22.79 -18.28
C THR A 231 -17.82 21.34 -18.31
N ARG A 232 -17.76 20.70 -19.48
CA ARG A 232 -18.12 19.29 -19.64
C ARG A 232 -17.17 18.37 -18.86
N GLY A 233 -15.86 18.61 -18.95
CA GLY A 233 -14.85 17.85 -18.20
C GLY A 233 -15.04 17.98 -16.68
N ILE A 234 -15.33 19.18 -16.18
CA ILE A 234 -15.59 19.42 -14.74
C ILE A 234 -16.81 18.63 -14.27
N ILE A 235 -17.91 18.67 -15.03
CA ILE A 235 -19.12 17.90 -14.71
C ILE A 235 -18.84 16.40 -14.75
N ALA A 236 -18.16 15.93 -15.80
CA ALA A 236 -17.82 14.52 -15.97
C ALA A 236 -16.92 14.00 -14.83
N ALA A 237 -15.90 14.79 -14.44
CA ALA A 237 -15.03 14.48 -13.31
C ALA A 237 -15.79 14.46 -11.97
N SER A 238 -16.71 15.40 -11.76
CA SER A 238 -17.54 15.44 -10.55
C SER A 238 -18.44 14.20 -10.45
N VAL A 239 -19.06 13.80 -11.57
CA VAL A 239 -19.90 12.60 -11.63
C VAL A 239 -19.06 11.34 -11.39
N ALA A 240 -17.90 11.24 -12.03
CA ALA A 240 -16.97 10.13 -11.84
C ALA A 240 -16.55 9.99 -10.37
N GLU A 241 -16.20 11.09 -9.71
CA GLU A 241 -15.86 11.12 -8.28
C GLU A 241 -17.00 10.62 -7.39
N VAL A 242 -18.22 11.10 -7.61
CA VAL A 242 -19.40 10.65 -6.85
C VAL A 242 -19.63 9.14 -7.04
N VAL A 243 -19.52 8.64 -8.28
CA VAL A 243 -19.70 7.22 -8.59
C VAL A 243 -18.60 6.37 -7.95
N ALA A 244 -17.33 6.77 -8.10
CA ALA A 244 -16.19 6.07 -7.52
C ALA A 244 -16.27 6.05 -5.99
N ALA A 245 -16.53 7.19 -5.35
CA ALA A 245 -16.75 7.30 -3.91
C ALA A 245 -17.91 6.43 -3.41
N GLY A 246 -19.01 6.37 -4.17
CA GLY A 246 -20.17 5.53 -3.87
C GLY A 246 -19.84 4.04 -3.92
N ILE A 247 -19.16 3.58 -4.98
CA ILE A 247 -18.72 2.18 -5.12
C ILE A 247 -17.75 1.82 -3.99
N LEU A 248 -16.72 2.65 -3.78
CA LEU A 248 -15.67 2.42 -2.78
C LEU A 248 -16.27 2.38 -1.37
N GLY A 249 -17.07 3.39 -1.01
CA GLY A 249 -17.73 3.47 0.29
C GLY A 249 -18.72 2.31 0.52
N GLY A 250 -19.47 1.92 -0.50
CA GLY A 250 -20.39 0.78 -0.44
C GLY A 250 -19.67 -0.56 -0.20
N LEU A 251 -18.59 -0.82 -0.95
CA LEU A 251 -17.75 -2.00 -0.76
C LEU A 251 -17.10 -2.01 0.63
N PHE A 252 -16.63 -0.86 1.09
CA PHE A 252 -16.02 -0.69 2.40
C PHE A 252 -17.01 -0.99 3.54
N VAL A 253 -18.21 -0.39 3.49
CA VAL A 253 -19.26 -0.66 4.47
C VAL A 253 -19.67 -2.13 4.45
N ASN A 254 -19.81 -2.74 3.27
CA ASN A 254 -20.12 -4.17 3.14
C ASN A 254 -19.04 -5.07 3.75
N ASN A 255 -17.76 -4.73 3.55
CA ASN A 255 -16.64 -5.42 4.20
C ASN A 255 -16.79 -5.43 5.72
N MET A 256 -17.16 -4.29 6.30
CA MET A 256 -17.32 -4.16 7.75
C MET A 256 -18.50 -4.93 8.34
N MET A 257 -19.45 -5.37 7.53
CA MET A 257 -20.56 -6.21 7.99
C MET A 257 -20.21 -7.70 7.97
N MET A 258 -19.08 -8.10 7.39
CA MET A 258 -18.67 -9.50 7.31
C MET A 258 -17.96 -9.91 8.61
N ASP A 259 -18.62 -10.73 9.43
CA ASP A 259 -18.06 -11.25 10.69
C ASP A 259 -16.98 -12.34 10.52
N SER A 260 -16.77 -12.86 9.31
CA SER A 260 -15.86 -13.99 9.11
C SER A 260 -14.43 -13.53 8.76
N ALA A 261 -13.46 -13.92 9.60
CA ALA A 261 -12.02 -13.75 9.35
C ALA A 261 -11.56 -14.29 7.97
N ALA A 262 -12.30 -15.25 7.40
CA ALA A 262 -12.05 -15.82 6.08
C ALA A 262 -12.36 -14.87 4.91
N ARG A 263 -13.21 -13.86 5.08
CA ARG A 263 -13.67 -12.97 3.99
C ARG A 263 -13.03 -11.58 4.00
N GLY A 264 -12.49 -11.13 5.13
CA GLY A 264 -11.80 -9.84 5.25
C GLY A 264 -10.73 -9.58 4.17
N PRO A 265 -9.87 -10.56 3.83
CA PRO A 265 -8.88 -10.40 2.76
C PRO A 265 -9.48 -10.20 1.38
N LEU A 266 -10.55 -10.93 1.04
CA LEU A 266 -11.22 -10.83 -0.26
C LEU A 266 -11.88 -9.47 -0.47
N TYR A 267 -12.44 -8.89 0.59
CA TYR A 267 -12.98 -7.54 0.51
C TYR A 267 -11.91 -6.46 0.53
N SER A 268 -10.80 -6.65 1.25
CA SER A 268 -9.65 -5.74 1.16
C SER A 268 -9.09 -5.72 -0.26
N LEU A 269 -9.05 -6.88 -0.92
CA LEU A 269 -8.74 -7.00 -2.34
C LEU A 269 -9.78 -6.26 -3.21
N ALA A 270 -11.07 -6.43 -2.96
CA ALA A 270 -12.12 -5.73 -3.72
C ALA A 270 -12.05 -4.20 -3.57
N ILE A 271 -11.83 -3.69 -2.35
CA ILE A 271 -11.64 -2.25 -2.10
C ILE A 271 -10.38 -1.75 -2.80
N THR A 272 -9.30 -2.54 -2.79
CA THR A 272 -8.07 -2.21 -3.50
C THR A 272 -8.29 -2.12 -5.01
N LEU A 273 -8.93 -3.12 -5.61
CA LEU A 273 -9.24 -3.13 -7.05
C LEU A 273 -10.13 -1.95 -7.44
N ALA A 274 -11.14 -1.63 -6.62
CA ALA A 274 -11.98 -0.45 -6.81
C ALA A 274 -11.17 0.86 -6.70
N SER A 275 -10.19 0.92 -5.79
CA SER A 275 -9.29 2.08 -5.64
C SER A 275 -8.43 2.25 -6.89
N ILE A 276 -7.78 1.18 -7.37
CA ILE A 276 -6.96 1.19 -8.59
C ILE A 276 -7.77 1.69 -9.78
N LEU A 277 -8.98 1.17 -9.98
CA LEU A 277 -9.88 1.60 -11.06
C LEU A 277 -10.28 3.07 -10.91
N GLY A 278 -10.51 3.54 -9.69
CA GLY A 278 -10.79 4.95 -9.40
C GLY A 278 -9.61 5.87 -9.74
N PHE A 279 -8.38 5.38 -9.69
CA PHE A 279 -7.19 6.15 -10.05
C PHE A 279 -6.91 6.18 -11.56
N MET A 280 -7.58 5.38 -12.37
CA MET A 280 -7.36 5.41 -13.82
C MET A 280 -8.08 6.61 -14.46
N PRO A 281 -7.44 7.33 -15.40
CA PRO A 281 -8.11 8.40 -16.12
C PRO A 281 -9.26 7.81 -16.94
N LEU A 282 -10.46 8.37 -16.79
CA LEU A 282 -11.67 7.92 -17.50
C LEU A 282 -11.77 8.51 -18.93
N GLY A 283 -10.77 9.29 -19.33
CA GLY A 283 -10.64 9.88 -20.65
C GLY A 283 -9.72 11.10 -20.64
N PRO A 284 -9.41 11.67 -21.81
CA PRO A 284 -8.53 12.83 -21.94
C PRO A 284 -9.07 14.09 -21.25
N GLU A 285 -10.39 14.17 -21.00
CA GLU A 285 -11.06 15.32 -20.37
C GLU A 285 -11.44 15.07 -18.90
N VAL A 286 -11.30 13.83 -18.40
CA VAL A 286 -11.67 13.44 -17.04
C VAL A 286 -10.40 13.05 -16.31
N PRO A 287 -9.85 13.95 -15.48
CA PRO A 287 -8.59 13.68 -14.81
C PRO A 287 -8.72 12.52 -13.83
N VAL A 288 -7.57 12.08 -13.33
CA VAL A 288 -7.50 11.16 -12.20
C VAL A 288 -7.98 11.89 -10.96
N TRP A 289 -9.07 11.43 -10.37
CA TRP A 289 -9.56 11.90 -9.08
C TRP A 289 -9.80 10.69 -8.17
N PHE A 290 -9.32 10.79 -6.93
CA PHE A 290 -8.91 9.66 -6.11
C PHE A 290 -10.03 8.94 -5.35
N ALA A 291 -11.27 9.43 -5.42
CA ALA A 291 -12.30 9.14 -4.41
C ALA A 291 -11.76 9.32 -2.99
N ASN A 292 -10.77 10.20 -2.82
CA ASN A 292 -9.99 10.38 -1.60
C ASN A 292 -9.55 11.85 -1.47
N PRO A 293 -10.28 12.65 -0.65
CA PRO A 293 -9.93 14.04 -0.40
C PRO A 293 -8.54 14.25 0.20
N ALA A 294 -7.97 13.26 0.90
CA ALA A 294 -6.63 13.38 1.45
C ALA A 294 -5.56 13.28 0.35
N LEU A 295 -5.71 12.37 -0.61
CA LEU A 295 -4.83 12.31 -1.80
C LEU A 295 -4.91 13.58 -2.62
N ALA A 296 -6.13 14.11 -2.83
CA ALA A 296 -6.34 15.37 -3.55
C ALA A 296 -5.79 16.61 -2.81
N LEU A 297 -5.63 16.56 -1.48
CA LEU A 297 -5.01 17.64 -0.72
C LEU A 297 -3.48 17.65 -0.85
N GLY A 298 -2.87 16.46 -1.04
CA GLY A 298 -1.41 16.32 -1.13
C GLY A 298 -0.82 16.80 -2.46
N SER A 299 -1.64 16.91 -3.51
CA SER A 299 -1.26 17.41 -4.84
C SER A 299 -1.21 18.92 -4.88
#